data_AF-A0A286RCB4-F1
#
_entry.id   AF-A0A286RCB4-F1
#
_cell.length_a   1.000
_cell.length_b   1.000
_cell.length_c   1.000
_cell.angle_alpha   90.00
_cell.angle_beta   90.00
_cell.angle_gamma   90.00
#
_symmetry.space_group_name_H-M   'P 1'
#
loop_
_entity.id
_entity.type
_entity.pdbx_description
1 polymer ?
#
loop_
_entity_poly.entity_id
_entity_poly.type
_entity_poly.pdbx_seq_one_letter_code
_entity_poly.pdbx_strand_id
1 'polypeptide(L)'
;MWCIPPQQNGQFVARMERVLQVYCRPYDPRRPVVCMDEQAVQLVSWSRQPVPMSRGRAKRIDYEYVRRGTCTVWMFVEPLGCWRDVRVSVQKTAIDWAHQVRALVDDPRYADVERITLVRDNLNTHDIGSLYEAFDPQEAARLAEKLEIVHTPKHGSW
;
A
#
# COMPACT_ATOMS: atom_id res chain seq x y z
N MET A 1 -11.62 -1.22 -12.28
CA MET A 1 -11.32 -2.55 -12.88
C MET A 1 -12.11 -3.55 -12.05
N TRP A 2 -12.79 -4.53 -12.65
CA TRP A 2 -13.57 -5.52 -11.90
C TRP A 2 -12.71 -6.76 -11.65
N CYS A 3 -12.70 -7.27 -10.42
CA CYS A 3 -12.02 -8.51 -10.06
C CYS A 3 -13.05 -9.64 -9.91
N ILE A 4 -12.89 -10.72 -10.66
CA ILE A 4 -13.80 -11.87 -10.60
C ILE A 4 -13.07 -12.98 -9.81
N PRO A 5 -13.56 -13.36 -8.61
CA PRO A 5 -12.91 -14.39 -7.82
C PRO A 5 -13.12 -15.78 -8.44
N PRO A 6 -12.22 -16.74 -8.17
CA PRO A 6 -12.38 -18.11 -8.62
C PRO A 6 -13.62 -18.76 -7.99
N GLN A 7 -14.37 -19.53 -8.78
CA GLN A 7 -15.52 -20.29 -8.28
C GLN A 7 -15.04 -21.44 -7.37
N GLN A 8 -15.74 -21.64 -6.25
CA GLN A 8 -15.54 -22.77 -5.31
C GLN A 8 -14.08 -22.95 -4.84
N ASN A 9 -13.39 -21.86 -4.50
CA ASN A 9 -11.99 -21.91 -4.09
C ASN A 9 -11.81 -21.84 -2.56
N GLY A 10 -11.41 -22.96 -1.93
CA GLY A 10 -11.22 -23.02 -0.48
C GLY A 10 -10.09 -22.10 0.05
N GLN A 11 -9.02 -21.91 -0.73
CA GLN A 11 -7.91 -21.02 -0.35
C GLN A 11 -8.34 -19.55 -0.34
N PHE A 12 -9.23 -19.16 -1.26
CA PHE A 12 -9.85 -17.83 -1.26
C PHE A 12 -10.65 -17.63 0.01
N VAL A 13 -11.55 -18.58 0.35
CA VAL A 13 -12.41 -18.49 1.53
C VAL A 13 -11.57 -18.38 2.80
N ALA A 14 -10.60 -19.27 3.01
CA ALA A 14 -9.75 -19.26 4.21
C ALA A 14 -9.00 -17.92 4.40
N ARG A 15 -8.48 -17.34 3.31
CA ARG A 15 -7.81 -16.03 3.36
C ARG A 15 -8.79 -14.88 3.58
N MET A 16 -9.95 -14.92 2.95
CA MET A 16 -10.99 -13.92 3.14
C MET A 16 -11.50 -13.92 4.59
N GLU A 17 -11.78 -15.10 5.15
CA GLU A 17 -12.16 -15.24 6.57
C GLU A 17 -11.09 -14.66 7.49
N ARG A 18 -9.80 -14.90 7.19
CA ARG A 18 -8.72 -14.32 7.98
C ARG A 18 -8.71 -12.79 7.93
N VAL A 19 -8.89 -12.19 6.75
CA VAL A 19 -8.98 -10.73 6.59
C VAL A 19 -10.19 -10.18 7.33
N LEU A 20 -11.37 -10.80 7.19
CA LEU A 20 -12.59 -10.38 7.87
C LEU A 20 -12.44 -10.45 9.39
N GLN A 21 -11.85 -11.52 9.92
CA GLN A 21 -11.54 -11.65 11.35
C GLN A 21 -10.65 -10.51 11.85
N VAL A 22 -9.65 -10.09 11.05
CA VAL A 22 -8.76 -8.97 11.39
C VAL A 22 -9.52 -7.66 11.37
N TYR A 23 -10.36 -7.41 10.35
CA TYR A 23 -11.14 -6.18 10.23
C TYR A 23 -12.26 -6.06 11.26
N CYS A 24 -12.75 -7.18 11.81
CA CYS A 24 -13.72 -7.19 12.91
C CYS A 24 -13.08 -6.95 14.30
N ARG A 25 -11.75 -6.88 14.41
CA ARG A 25 -11.10 -6.59 15.70
C ARG A 25 -11.48 -5.18 16.16
N PRO A 26 -11.77 -4.98 17.46
CA PRO A 26 -11.94 -3.64 17.98
C PRO A 26 -10.63 -2.85 17.83
N TYR A 27 -10.75 -1.53 17.81
CA TYR A 27 -9.57 -0.67 17.78
C TYR A 27 -8.69 -0.91 19.02
N ASP A 28 -7.41 -1.20 18.79
CA ASP A 28 -6.38 -1.32 19.82
C ASP A 28 -5.14 -0.52 19.38
N PRO A 29 -4.80 0.60 20.03
CA PRO A 29 -3.65 1.41 19.65
C PRO A 29 -2.31 0.69 19.87
N ARG A 30 -2.25 -0.37 20.69
CA ARG A 30 -1.04 -1.19 20.88
C ARG A 30 -0.89 -2.25 19.79
N ARG A 31 -1.96 -2.56 19.06
CA ARG A 31 -2.01 -3.58 18.00
C ARG A 31 -2.75 -3.05 16.77
N PRO A 32 -2.25 -1.98 16.14
CA PRO A 32 -2.93 -1.33 15.03
C PRO A 32 -3.04 -2.25 13.82
N VAL A 33 -4.17 -2.14 13.12
CA VAL A 33 -4.37 -2.78 11.81
C VAL A 33 -4.08 -1.76 10.73
N VAL A 34 -3.02 -2.00 9.97
CA VAL A 34 -2.58 -1.16 8.85
C VAL A 34 -2.77 -1.96 7.56
N CYS A 35 -3.41 -1.35 6.57
CA CYS A 35 -3.51 -1.87 5.22
C CYS A 35 -2.52 -1.14 4.33
N MET A 36 -1.94 -1.84 3.36
CA MET A 36 -1.08 -1.23 2.35
C MET A 36 -1.48 -1.66 0.94
N ASP A 37 -1.28 -0.74 -0.01
CA ASP A 37 -1.30 -1.03 -1.44
C ASP A 37 -0.39 -0.04 -2.19
N GLU A 38 -0.09 -0.35 -3.44
CA GLU A 38 0.69 0.53 -4.30
C GLU A 38 0.20 0.60 -5.74
N GLN A 39 0.31 1.79 -6.32
CA GLN A 39 -0.15 2.06 -7.68
C GLN A 39 0.94 2.75 -8.50
N ALA A 40 1.21 2.21 -9.69
CA ALA A 40 2.00 2.90 -10.69
C ALA A 40 1.20 4.09 -11.26
N VAL A 41 1.78 5.28 -11.24
CA VAL A 41 1.18 6.52 -11.73
C VAL A 41 1.98 7.04 -12.91
N GLN A 42 1.28 7.39 -13.99
CA GLN A 42 1.89 8.08 -15.12
C GLN A 42 2.08 9.56 -14.79
N LEU A 43 3.29 10.05 -14.99
CA LEU A 43 3.58 11.48 -14.89
C LEU A 43 3.32 12.10 -16.27
N VAL A 44 2.40 13.07 -16.31
CA VAL A 44 2.01 13.74 -17.55
C VAL A 44 2.10 15.25 -17.39
N SER A 45 2.50 15.92 -18.45
CA SER A 45 2.53 17.38 -18.53
C SER A 45 1.70 17.85 -19.72
N TRP A 46 1.22 19.09 -19.66
CA TRP A 46 0.44 19.68 -20.74
C TRP A 46 1.29 19.84 -22.01
N SER A 47 0.75 19.44 -23.17
CA SER A 47 1.35 19.75 -24.47
C SER A 47 1.21 21.25 -24.81
N ARG A 48 0.14 21.88 -24.32
CA ARG A 48 -0.22 23.30 -24.51
C ARG A 48 -0.68 23.89 -23.18
N GLN A 49 -0.45 25.19 -22.95
CA GLN A 49 -0.92 25.82 -21.70
C GLN A 49 -2.46 25.76 -21.60
N PRO A 50 -3.03 25.29 -20.47
CA PRO A 50 -4.46 25.33 -20.24
C PRO A 50 -5.02 26.75 -20.30
N VAL A 51 -6.20 26.91 -20.90
CA VAL A 51 -6.91 28.18 -20.85
C VAL A 51 -7.63 28.28 -19.50
N PRO A 52 -7.33 29.31 -18.67
CA PRO A 52 -7.92 29.45 -17.35
C PRO A 52 -9.43 29.68 -17.43
N MET A 53 -10.10 29.40 -16.30
CA MET A 53 -11.53 29.66 -16.14
C MET A 53 -11.80 31.16 -16.20
N SER A 54 -12.92 31.56 -16.80
CA SER A 54 -13.43 32.94 -16.75
C SER A 54 -14.96 32.93 -16.61
N ARG A 55 -15.58 34.08 -16.32
CA ARG A 55 -17.03 34.16 -16.11
C ARG A 55 -17.78 33.58 -17.33
N GLY A 56 -18.60 32.55 -17.09
CA GLY A 56 -19.36 31.86 -18.14
C GLY A 56 -18.53 30.91 -19.02
N ARG A 57 -17.25 30.65 -18.69
CA ARG A 57 -16.37 29.74 -19.45
C ARG A 57 -15.57 28.85 -18.50
N ALA A 58 -15.78 27.54 -18.61
CA ALA A 58 -15.01 26.56 -17.86
C ALA A 58 -13.51 26.56 -18.27
N LYS A 59 -12.66 26.08 -17.36
CA LYS A 59 -11.26 25.80 -17.66
C LYS A 59 -11.18 24.82 -18.85
N ARG A 60 -10.34 25.11 -19.84
CA ARG A 60 -10.12 24.24 -20.99
C ARG A 60 -8.70 23.69 -20.95
N ILE A 61 -8.61 22.38 -21.04
CA ILE A 61 -7.37 21.62 -21.05
C ILE A 61 -7.36 20.83 -22.34
N ASP A 62 -6.25 20.88 -23.08
CA ASP A 62 -6.08 20.09 -24.28
C ASP A 62 -6.02 18.59 -23.93
N TYR A 63 -6.56 17.72 -24.78
CA TYR A 63 -6.51 16.28 -24.57
C TYR A 63 -5.12 15.70 -24.85
N GLU A 64 -4.30 16.39 -25.65
CA GLU A 64 -2.92 16.00 -25.94
C GLU A 64 -2.02 16.30 -24.73
N TYR A 65 -1.27 15.29 -24.28
CA TYR A 65 -0.33 15.41 -23.16
C TYR A 65 1.04 14.85 -23.52
N VAL A 66 2.07 15.34 -22.82
CA VAL A 66 3.43 14.82 -22.92
C VAL A 66 3.68 13.87 -21.75
N ARG A 67 4.03 12.61 -22.05
CA ARG A 67 4.40 11.61 -21.04
C ARG A 67 5.80 11.92 -20.49
N ARG A 68 5.91 12.01 -19.16
CA ARG A 68 7.14 12.34 -18.43
C ARG A 68 7.68 11.17 -17.60
N GLY A 69 7.24 9.95 -17.92
CA GLY A 69 7.62 8.72 -17.21
C GLY A 69 6.54 8.24 -16.26
N THR A 70 6.96 7.46 -15.27
CA THR A 70 6.09 6.84 -14.26
C THR A 70 6.75 6.88 -12.90
N CYS A 71 5.94 6.85 -11.85
CA CYS A 71 6.39 6.61 -10.47
C CYS A 71 5.46 5.58 -9.81
N THR A 72 5.82 5.13 -8.62
CA THR A 72 4.99 4.28 -7.77
C THR A 72 4.56 5.08 -6.56
N VAL A 73 3.26 5.08 -6.28
CA VAL A 73 2.66 5.63 -5.06
C VAL A 73 2.35 4.47 -4.13
N TRP A 74 2.92 4.50 -2.93
CA TRP A 74 2.66 3.56 -1.86
C TRP A 74 1.72 4.23 -0.85
N MET A 75 0.67 3.54 -0.45
CA MET A 75 -0.27 4.03 0.54
C MET A 75 -0.37 3.06 1.70
N PHE A 76 -0.26 3.59 2.91
CA PHE A 76 -0.56 2.90 4.16
C PHE A 76 -1.76 3.57 4.80
N VAL A 77 -2.69 2.77 5.35
CA VAL A 77 -3.89 3.28 6.02
C VAL A 77 -4.10 2.48 7.29
N GLU A 78 -4.32 3.15 8.41
CA GLU A 78 -4.85 2.58 9.65
C GLU A 78 -6.32 3.02 9.77
N PRO A 79 -7.29 2.22 9.29
CA PRO A 79 -8.65 2.70 9.11
C PRO A 79 -9.31 3.15 10.41
N LEU A 80 -9.16 2.34 11.47
CA LEU A 80 -9.75 2.64 12.79
C LEU A 80 -8.96 3.71 13.56
N GLY A 81 -7.69 3.92 13.21
CA GLY A 81 -6.84 4.98 13.77
C GLY A 81 -6.95 6.31 13.03
N CYS A 82 -7.78 6.40 11.99
CA CYS A 82 -7.96 7.57 11.13
C CYS A 82 -6.64 8.13 10.57
N TRP A 83 -5.69 7.26 10.26
CA TRP A 83 -4.36 7.64 9.81
C TRP A 83 -4.07 7.06 8.42
N ARG A 84 -3.32 7.81 7.62
CA ARG A 84 -2.76 7.34 6.36
C ARG A 84 -1.42 8.01 6.11
N ASP A 85 -0.57 7.31 5.39
CA ASP A 85 0.69 7.84 4.86
C ASP A 85 0.83 7.48 3.39
N VAL A 86 1.40 8.40 2.62
CA VAL A 86 1.57 8.26 1.17
C VAL A 86 2.99 8.61 0.80
N ARG A 87 3.68 7.67 0.18
CA ARG A 87 5.08 7.79 -0.21
C ARG A 87 5.21 7.52 -1.70
N VAL A 88 6.21 8.14 -2.33
CA VAL A 88 6.44 8.03 -3.77
C VAL A 88 7.86 7.54 -4.02
N SER A 89 7.99 6.52 -4.87
CA SER A 89 9.28 6.04 -5.37
C SER A 89 9.29 6.07 -6.90
N VAL A 90 10.48 6.01 -7.49
CA VAL A 90 10.63 5.92 -8.94
C VAL A 90 10.35 4.49 -9.42
N GLN A 91 10.70 3.49 -8.62
CA GLN A 91 10.61 2.06 -8.95
C GLN A 91 9.71 1.30 -7.98
N LYS A 92 9.31 0.08 -8.38
CA LYS A 92 8.58 -0.87 -7.54
C LYS A 92 9.36 -2.18 -7.44
N THR A 93 10.37 -2.20 -6.58
CA THR A 93 11.17 -3.40 -6.30
C THR A 93 10.88 -3.97 -4.91
N ALA A 94 11.38 -5.19 -4.65
CA ALA A 94 11.36 -5.79 -3.31
C ALA A 94 12.09 -4.91 -2.27
N ILE A 95 13.21 -4.29 -2.67
CA ILE A 95 13.98 -3.38 -1.82
C ILE A 95 13.19 -2.09 -1.54
N ASP A 96 12.52 -1.52 -2.55
CA ASP A 96 11.66 -0.34 -2.35
C ASP A 96 10.56 -0.64 -1.32
N TRP A 97 9.91 -1.81 -1.45
CA TRP A 97 8.89 -2.27 -0.50
C TRP A 97 9.46 -2.42 0.92
N ALA A 98 10.64 -3.04 1.07
CA ALA A 98 11.30 -3.19 2.36
C ALA A 98 11.58 -1.83 3.04
N HIS A 99 12.00 -0.82 2.26
CA HIS A 99 12.15 0.54 2.78
C HIS A 99 10.82 1.17 3.19
N GLN A 100 9.72 0.92 2.46
CA GLN A 100 8.40 1.38 2.87
C GLN A 100 7.97 0.75 4.20
N VAL A 101 8.21 -0.55 4.37
CA VAL A 101 7.90 -1.27 5.61
C VAL A 101 8.74 -0.74 6.78
N ARG A 102 10.04 -0.55 6.59
CA ARG A 102 10.90 0.04 7.63
C ARG A 102 10.36 1.40 8.07
N ALA A 103 10.05 2.28 7.12
CA ALA A 103 9.52 3.60 7.44
C ALA A 103 8.09 3.55 8.02
N LEU A 104 7.32 2.47 7.84
CA LEU A 104 6.08 2.25 8.59
C LEU A 104 6.41 1.87 10.04
N VAL A 105 7.27 0.87 10.25
CA VAL A 105 7.63 0.35 11.58
C VAL A 105 8.30 1.41 12.44
N ASP A 106 9.15 2.25 11.85
CA ASP A 106 9.90 3.30 12.53
C ASP A 106 9.12 4.63 12.62
N ASP A 107 7.88 4.69 12.12
CA ASP A 107 7.05 5.88 12.30
C ASP A 107 6.83 6.13 13.80
N PRO A 108 7.04 7.36 14.32
CA PRO A 108 6.88 7.67 15.74
C PRO A 108 5.52 7.29 16.32
N ARG A 109 4.46 7.24 15.50
CA ARG A 109 3.13 6.75 15.89
C ARG A 109 3.17 5.32 16.42
N TYR A 110 4.09 4.51 15.93
CA TYR A 110 4.20 3.09 16.23
C TYR A 110 5.40 2.75 17.14
N ALA A 111 6.00 3.74 17.79
CA ALA A 111 7.13 3.52 18.70
C ALA A 111 6.77 2.50 19.81
N ASP A 112 5.64 2.71 20.48
CA ASP A 112 5.22 1.95 21.67
C ASP A 112 4.25 0.79 21.38
N VAL A 113 3.96 0.49 20.11
CA VAL A 113 3.05 -0.60 19.75
C VAL A 113 3.73 -1.96 19.92
N GLU A 114 2.97 -2.98 20.26
CA GLU A 114 3.52 -4.34 20.40
C GLU A 114 3.79 -4.96 19.03
N ARG A 115 2.83 -4.82 18.12
CA ARG A 115 2.89 -5.38 16.77
C ARG A 115 1.91 -4.66 15.86
N ILE A 116 2.30 -4.43 14.61
CA ILE A 116 1.44 -3.88 13.57
C ILE A 116 0.88 -5.04 12.74
N THR A 117 -0.44 -5.18 12.68
CA THR A 117 -1.06 -6.11 11.73
C THR A 117 -1.04 -5.48 10.35
N LEU A 118 -0.18 -5.96 9.46
CA LEU A 118 -0.04 -5.45 8.10
C LEU A 118 -0.85 -6.31 7.13
N VAL A 119 -1.99 -5.78 6.69
CA VAL A 119 -2.83 -6.36 5.64
C VAL A 119 -2.30 -5.92 4.29
N ARG A 120 -1.93 -6.87 3.44
CA ARG A 120 -1.31 -6.63 2.13
C ARG A 120 -1.71 -7.72 1.14
N ASP A 121 -1.49 -7.47 -0.14
CA ASP A 121 -1.74 -8.47 -1.18
C ASP A 121 -0.68 -9.59 -1.21
N ASN A 122 -0.61 -10.34 -2.31
CA ASN A 122 0.34 -11.44 -2.49
C ASN A 122 1.36 -11.17 -3.60
N LEU A 123 1.70 -9.91 -3.87
CA LEU A 123 2.76 -9.61 -4.80
C LEU A 123 4.07 -10.26 -4.33
N ASN A 124 4.88 -10.77 -5.26
CA ASN A 124 6.12 -11.47 -4.93
C ASN A 124 7.15 -10.60 -4.19
N THR A 125 7.09 -9.28 -4.36
CA THR A 125 7.91 -8.30 -3.62
C THR A 125 7.44 -8.11 -2.19
N HIS A 126 6.23 -8.58 -1.86
CA HIS A 126 5.66 -8.54 -0.53
C HIS A 126 6.00 -9.85 0.17
N ASP A 127 7.28 -10.02 0.52
CA ASP A 127 7.77 -11.14 1.32
C ASP A 127 8.64 -10.63 2.47
N ILE A 128 8.64 -11.31 3.62
CA ILE A 128 9.59 -11.05 4.70
C ILE A 128 11.03 -11.22 4.20
N GLY A 129 11.27 -12.15 3.26
CA GLY A 129 12.56 -12.31 2.59
C GLY A 129 13.08 -11.01 1.96
N SER A 130 12.19 -10.15 1.45
CA SER A 130 12.57 -8.84 0.90
C SER A 130 13.19 -7.91 1.94
N LEU A 131 12.84 -8.07 3.24
CA LEU A 131 13.51 -7.33 4.32
C LEU A 131 14.96 -7.81 4.50
N TYR A 132 15.21 -9.11 4.38
CA TYR A 132 16.55 -9.71 4.49
C TYR A 132 17.41 -9.48 3.25
N GLU A 133 16.79 -9.23 2.09
CA GLU A 133 17.51 -8.76 0.90
C GLU A 133 17.94 -7.29 1.03
N ALA A 134 17.15 -6.46 1.71
CA ALA A 134 17.37 -5.02 1.80
C ALA A 134 18.22 -4.58 3.01
N PHE A 135 18.19 -5.33 4.12
CA PHE A 135 18.82 -4.94 5.39
C PHE A 135 19.67 -6.06 5.98
N ASP A 136 20.60 -5.69 6.86
CA ASP A 136 21.33 -6.67 7.67
C ASP A 136 20.37 -7.56 8.47
N PRO A 137 20.71 -8.84 8.72
CA PRO A 137 19.78 -9.80 9.32
C PRO A 137 19.16 -9.37 10.65
N GLN A 138 19.89 -8.63 11.48
CA GLN A 138 19.38 -8.12 12.76
C GLN A 138 18.27 -7.08 12.55
N GLU A 139 18.44 -6.19 11.59
CA GLU A 139 17.45 -5.17 11.27
C GLU A 139 16.23 -5.77 10.58
N ALA A 140 16.46 -6.67 9.62
CA ALA A 140 15.38 -7.40 8.96
C ALA A 140 14.52 -8.19 9.97
N ALA A 141 15.16 -8.85 10.95
CA ALA A 141 14.46 -9.57 12.01
C ALA A 141 13.65 -8.62 12.91
N ARG A 142 14.23 -7.49 13.34
CA ARG A 142 13.52 -6.46 14.13
C ARG A 142 12.25 -5.99 13.44
N LEU A 143 12.35 -5.71 12.13
CA LEU A 143 11.22 -5.30 11.32
C LEU A 143 10.16 -6.41 11.20
N ALA A 144 10.58 -7.63 10.89
CA ALA A 144 9.68 -8.77 10.76
C ALA A 144 8.94 -9.09 12.08
N GLU A 145 9.61 -9.03 13.22
CA GLU A 145 9.03 -9.33 14.54
C GLU A 145 7.94 -8.33 14.96
N LYS A 146 8.06 -7.09 14.50
CA LYS A 146 7.08 -6.02 14.73
C LYS A 146 5.83 -6.15 13.85
N LEU A 147 5.79 -7.12 12.92
CA LEU A 147 4.68 -7.30 11.98
C LEU A 147 3.90 -8.59 12.23
N GLU A 148 2.57 -8.50 12.18
CA GLU A 148 1.68 -9.64 11.90
C GLU A 148 1.24 -9.52 10.44
N ILE A 149 1.78 -10.36 9.56
CA ILE A 149 1.41 -10.31 8.13
C ILE A 149 0.07 -11.01 7.91
N VAL A 150 -0.84 -10.31 7.25
CA VAL A 150 -2.13 -10.85 6.80
C VAL A 150 -2.25 -10.67 5.30
N HIS A 151 -2.37 -11.78 4.58
CA HIS A 151 -2.49 -11.78 3.13
C HIS A 151 -3.96 -11.71 2.70
N THR A 152 -4.28 -10.78 1.81
CA THR A 152 -5.57 -10.80 1.12
C THR A 152 -5.66 -12.04 0.20
N PRO A 153 -6.87 -12.52 -0.14
CA PRO A 153 -7.00 -13.57 -1.13
C PRO A 153 -6.54 -13.11 -2.53
N LYS A 154 -6.04 -14.05 -3.34
CA LYS A 154 -5.85 -13.77 -4.77
C LYS A 154 -7.21 -13.43 -5.38
N HIS A 155 -7.24 -12.42 -6.25
CA HIS A 155 -8.49 -11.86 -6.77
C HIS A 155 -9.44 -11.30 -5.70
N GLY A 156 -8.89 -10.87 -4.55
CA GLY A 156 -9.60 -10.16 -3.48
C GLY A 156 -9.44 -8.64 -3.53
N SER A 157 -8.91 -8.09 -4.62
CA SER A 157 -8.77 -6.65 -4.82
C SER A 157 -10.15 -6.03 -5.05
N TRP A 158 -10.49 -5.01 -4.27
CA TRP A 158 -11.71 -4.20 -4.38
C TRP A 158 -11.57 -3.11 -5.46
#